data_AF-A0AB73LG48-F1
#
_entry.id   AF-A0AB73LG48-F1
#
_cell.length_a   1.000
_cell.length_b   1.000
_cell.length_c   1.000
_cell.angle_alpha   90.00
_cell.angle_beta   90.00
_cell.angle_gamma   90.00
#
_symmetry.space_group_name_H-M   'P 1'
#
loop_
_entity.id
_entity.type
_entity.pdbx_description
1 polymer ?
#
loop_
_entity_poly.entity_id
_entity_poly.type
_entity_poly.pdbx_seq_one_letter_code
_entity_poly.pdbx_strand_id
1 'polypeptide(L)'
;MDELIAHRYWVRRLKPFPHVTVQNVFNQAFYDTLEDHYRRIAAVETKFNTKTPGYDASMALIRDNLDGPLAVFTSREWHDIIAGVAGVSCTGDVSASLHRHRPGGNAGWPHNDLNPGWFAGPAPNDTETRREGTDGVDYRTGKRPDGVDARETVRAVAVLFYLANPPWEPEDGGETGLFASLAAGQRGDGLRVPPLNNSMVMFECTPFSWHGYAGSSRNERNCVAMWLHRPKQDVIETFGEASIVYW
;
A
#
# COMPACT_ATOMS: atom_id res chain seq x y z
N MET A 1 -8.18 -16.89 8.51
CA MET A 1 -8.45 -15.48 8.16
C MET A 1 -9.74 -14.99 8.83
N ASP A 2 -10.82 -15.76 8.76
CA ASP A 2 -12.12 -15.40 9.35
C ASP A 2 -12.07 -15.08 10.85
N GLU A 3 -11.24 -15.78 11.63
CA GLU A 3 -11.05 -15.48 13.06
C GLU A 3 -10.29 -14.17 13.32
N LEU A 4 -9.56 -13.63 12.32
CA LEU A 4 -8.74 -12.42 12.46
C LEU A 4 -9.51 -11.14 12.11
N ILE A 5 -10.47 -11.20 11.20
CA ILE A 5 -11.18 -10.02 10.68
C ILE A 5 -12.35 -9.69 11.59
N ALA A 6 -12.51 -8.42 11.99
CA ALA A 6 -13.57 -8.04 12.94
C ALA A 6 -14.99 -7.98 12.33
N HIS A 7 -15.22 -8.56 11.15
CA HIS A 7 -16.47 -8.55 10.37
C HIS A 7 -17.27 -7.24 10.47
N ARG A 8 -16.70 -6.12 10.03
CA ARG A 8 -17.41 -4.83 9.91
C ARG A 8 -17.48 -4.32 8.47
N TYR A 9 -18.42 -3.42 8.23
CA TYR A 9 -18.81 -2.91 6.92
C TYR A 9 -17.64 -2.34 6.10
N TRP A 10 -17.36 -2.97 4.96
CA TRP A 10 -16.47 -2.44 3.94
C TRP A 10 -17.27 -1.47 3.07
N VAL A 11 -16.96 -0.17 3.19
CA VAL A 11 -17.77 0.86 2.55
C VAL A 11 -17.15 1.26 1.23
N ARG A 12 -17.79 0.84 0.12
CA ARG A 12 -17.43 1.29 -1.22
C ARG A 12 -17.99 2.69 -1.50
N ARG A 13 -17.14 3.58 -1.99
CA ARG A 13 -17.46 4.92 -2.47
C ARG A 13 -17.09 5.02 -3.94
N LEU A 14 -17.82 5.86 -4.69
CA LEU A 14 -17.58 6.05 -6.13
C LEU A 14 -16.84 7.35 -6.46
N LYS A 15 -16.85 8.32 -5.55
CA LYS A 15 -16.22 9.63 -5.73
C LYS A 15 -15.16 9.84 -4.64
N PRO A 16 -14.01 10.46 -4.93
CA PRO A 16 -13.65 11.07 -6.23
C PRO A 16 -13.32 10.06 -7.33
N PHE A 17 -12.96 8.84 -6.95
CA PHE A 17 -12.90 7.65 -7.79
C PHE A 17 -13.31 6.43 -6.93
N PRO A 18 -13.57 5.26 -7.52
CA PRO A 18 -13.91 4.05 -6.77
C PRO A 18 -12.85 3.69 -5.73
N HIS A 19 -13.25 3.67 -4.46
CA HIS A 19 -12.39 3.28 -3.34
C HIS A 19 -13.21 2.63 -2.23
N VAL A 20 -12.53 1.95 -1.31
CA VAL A 20 -13.13 1.32 -0.15
C VAL A 20 -12.46 1.84 1.12
N THR A 21 -13.26 2.19 2.11
CA THR A 21 -12.80 2.51 3.47
C THR A 21 -13.34 1.48 4.45
N VAL A 22 -12.50 1.07 5.40
CA VAL A 22 -12.84 0.08 6.43
C VAL A 22 -12.27 0.53 7.77
N GLN A 23 -13.00 0.31 8.86
CA GLN A 23 -12.52 0.52 10.22
C GLN A 23 -12.69 -0.76 11.03
N ASN A 24 -11.80 -0.98 12.00
CA ASN A 24 -11.68 -2.22 12.75
C ASN A 24 -11.53 -3.40 11.80
N VAL A 25 -10.50 -3.36 10.95
CA VAL A 25 -10.23 -4.42 9.95
C VAL A 25 -9.99 -5.74 10.67
N PHE A 26 -9.07 -5.73 11.63
CA PHE A 26 -8.77 -6.90 12.45
C PHE A 26 -9.48 -6.82 13.80
N ASN A 27 -9.75 -7.98 14.41
CA ASN A 27 -10.18 -8.03 15.80
C ASN A 27 -9.13 -7.37 16.71
N GLN A 28 -9.54 -6.88 17.88
CA GLN A 28 -8.65 -6.11 18.76
C GLN A 28 -7.42 -6.91 19.18
N ALA A 29 -7.59 -8.19 19.54
CA ALA A 29 -6.49 -9.02 20.01
C ALA A 29 -5.39 -9.19 18.94
N PHE A 30 -5.77 -9.43 17.68
CA PHE A 30 -4.80 -9.51 16.59
C PHE A 30 -4.19 -8.14 16.27
N TYR A 31 -5.00 -7.08 16.27
CA TYR A 31 -4.48 -5.73 16.06
C TYR A 31 -3.44 -5.33 17.12
N ASP A 32 -3.64 -5.68 18.39
CA ASP A 32 -2.66 -5.44 19.46
C ASP A 32 -1.33 -6.13 19.15
N THR A 33 -1.35 -7.37 18.64
CA THR A 33 -0.13 -8.07 18.22
C THR A 33 0.57 -7.41 17.02
N LEU A 34 -0.21 -6.88 16.06
CA LEU A 34 0.31 -6.11 14.92
C LEU A 34 0.99 -4.82 15.38
N GLU A 35 0.35 -4.10 16.29
CA GLU A 35 0.87 -2.85 16.84
C GLU A 35 2.15 -3.09 17.64
N ASP A 36 2.18 -4.12 18.49
CA ASP A 36 3.40 -4.50 19.23
C ASP A 36 4.54 -4.89 18.30
N HIS A 37 4.24 -5.64 17.23
CA HIS A 37 5.25 -6.01 16.25
C HIS A 37 5.79 -4.79 15.50
N TYR A 38 4.92 -3.87 15.08
CA TYR A 38 5.32 -2.59 14.51
C TYR A 38 6.25 -1.81 15.46
N ARG A 39 5.85 -1.66 16.73
CA ARG A 39 6.62 -0.91 17.73
C ARG A 39 8.02 -1.51 17.95
N ARG A 40 8.16 -2.83 17.93
CA ARG A 40 9.49 -3.50 17.99
C ARG A 40 10.38 -3.14 16.80
N ILE A 41 9.82 -3.11 15.59
CA ILE A 41 10.57 -2.72 14.38
C ILE A 41 10.94 -1.23 14.44
N ALA A 42 9.99 -0.38 14.83
CA ALA A 42 10.18 1.07 14.91
C ALA A 42 11.19 1.50 15.98
N ALA A 43 11.39 0.69 17.02
CA ALA A 43 12.43 0.90 18.03
C ALA A 43 13.85 0.69 17.49
N VAL A 44 14.02 0.02 16.35
CA VAL A 44 15.32 -0.18 15.69
C VAL A 44 15.48 0.88 14.59
N GLU A 45 16.13 2.00 14.92
CA GLU A 45 16.23 3.18 14.04
C GLU A 45 16.74 2.85 12.62
N THR A 46 17.67 1.89 12.50
CA THR A 46 18.25 1.48 11.22
C THR A 46 17.29 0.74 10.28
N LYS A 47 16.14 0.27 10.77
CA LYS A 47 15.15 -0.44 9.95
C LYS A 47 14.37 0.51 9.04
N PHE A 48 14.13 1.74 9.49
CA PHE A 48 13.41 2.75 8.73
C PHE A 48 14.39 3.66 8.00
N ASN A 49 14.41 3.57 6.66
CA ASN A 49 15.32 4.37 5.82
C ASN A 49 14.55 5.29 4.88
N THR A 50 15.14 6.45 4.57
CA THR A 50 14.65 7.40 3.58
C THR A 50 15.41 7.21 2.26
N LYS A 51 15.03 6.19 1.49
CA LYS A 51 15.73 5.86 0.23
C LYS A 51 15.23 6.61 -1.01
N THR A 52 14.11 7.35 -0.91
CA THR A 52 13.52 8.04 -2.06
C THR A 52 13.67 9.56 -1.88
N PRO A 53 14.56 10.23 -2.64
CA PRO A 53 14.72 11.67 -2.59
C PRO A 53 13.38 12.39 -2.80
N GLY A 54 13.08 13.38 -1.96
CA GLY A 54 11.82 14.13 -2.02
C GLY A 54 10.60 13.43 -1.43
N TYR A 55 10.68 12.14 -1.07
CA TYR A 55 9.60 11.44 -0.38
C TYR A 55 9.74 11.60 1.13
N ASP A 56 8.77 12.26 1.76
CA ASP A 56 8.82 12.58 3.18
C ASP A 56 8.28 11.46 4.07
N ALA A 57 8.77 10.24 3.82
CA ALA A 57 8.52 9.07 4.66
C ALA A 57 9.78 8.20 4.77
N SER A 58 9.96 7.61 5.94
CA SER A 58 10.90 6.52 6.14
C SER A 58 10.20 5.18 5.95
N MET A 59 10.90 4.19 5.40
CA MET A 59 10.30 2.91 5.04
C MET A 59 11.08 1.72 5.60
N ALA A 60 10.37 0.68 6.01
CA ALA A 60 10.89 -0.65 6.31
C ALA A 60 10.12 -1.69 5.49
N LEU A 61 10.81 -2.62 4.82
CA LEU A 61 10.15 -3.61 3.99
C LEU A 61 9.53 -4.71 4.87
N ILE A 62 8.28 -5.09 4.60
CA ILE A 62 7.62 -6.15 5.38
C ILE A 62 8.30 -7.50 5.16
N ARG A 63 8.84 -7.75 3.95
CA ARG A 63 9.55 -8.99 3.62
C ARG A 63 10.74 -9.29 4.56
N ASP A 64 11.31 -8.26 5.17
CA ASP A 64 12.45 -8.38 6.08
C ASP A 64 12.03 -8.55 7.55
N ASN A 65 10.71 -8.64 7.83
CA ASN A 65 10.11 -8.71 9.17
C ASN A 65 8.86 -9.63 9.19
N LEU A 66 8.98 -10.83 8.62
CA LEU A 66 7.89 -11.79 8.43
C LEU A 66 7.75 -12.82 9.57
N ASP A 67 8.59 -12.76 10.58
CA ASP A 67 8.59 -13.64 11.76
C ASP A 67 7.47 -13.32 12.76
N GLY A 68 6.37 -12.71 12.30
CA GLY A 68 5.27 -12.29 13.15
C GLY A 68 4.02 -11.86 12.38
N PRO A 69 3.09 -11.14 13.06
CA PRO A 69 1.74 -10.88 12.52
C PRO A 69 1.72 -10.03 11.23
N LEU A 70 2.80 -9.34 10.89
CA LEU A 70 2.91 -8.58 9.64
C LEU A 70 2.92 -9.47 8.39
N ALA A 71 3.24 -10.76 8.54
CA ALA A 71 3.19 -11.73 7.43
C ALA A 71 1.79 -11.85 6.81
N VAL A 72 0.73 -11.47 7.55
CA VAL A 72 -0.65 -11.42 7.03
C VAL A 72 -0.74 -10.59 5.76
N PHE A 73 -0.02 -9.46 5.67
CA PHE A 73 -0.06 -8.54 4.52
C PHE A 73 0.58 -9.13 3.27
N THR A 74 1.29 -10.25 3.36
CA THR A 74 1.84 -10.97 2.21
C THR A 74 1.25 -12.37 2.06
N SER A 75 0.23 -12.72 2.85
CA SER A 75 -0.44 -14.03 2.79
C SER A 75 -1.36 -14.13 1.57
N ARG A 76 -1.61 -15.36 1.13
CA ARG A 76 -2.50 -15.63 0.00
C ARG A 76 -3.94 -15.26 0.32
N GLU A 77 -4.40 -15.57 1.52
CA GLU A 77 -5.75 -15.31 1.97
C GLU A 77 -6.02 -13.80 2.05
N TRP A 78 -5.04 -13.01 2.51
CA TRP A 78 -5.17 -11.56 2.53
C TRP A 78 -5.18 -10.97 1.11
N HIS A 79 -4.28 -11.47 0.24
CA HIS A 79 -4.27 -11.11 -1.16
C HIS A 79 -5.65 -11.30 -1.80
N ASP A 80 -6.27 -12.47 -1.61
CA ASP A 80 -7.54 -12.82 -2.25
C ASP A 80 -8.72 -12.01 -1.72
N ILE A 81 -8.74 -11.70 -0.42
CA ILE A 81 -9.74 -10.78 0.15
C ILE A 81 -9.62 -9.40 -0.50
N ILE A 82 -8.41 -8.86 -0.60
CA ILE A 82 -8.19 -7.53 -1.18
C ILE A 82 -8.54 -7.52 -2.68
N ALA A 83 -8.10 -8.51 -3.44
CA ALA A 83 -8.45 -8.64 -4.86
C ALA A 83 -9.97 -8.78 -5.07
N GLY A 84 -10.62 -9.63 -4.28
CA GLY A 84 -12.07 -9.87 -4.34
C GLY A 84 -12.91 -8.64 -3.97
N VAL A 85 -12.52 -7.91 -2.91
CA VAL A 85 -13.18 -6.66 -2.52
C VAL A 85 -13.00 -5.58 -3.59
N ALA A 86 -11.80 -5.45 -4.15
CA ALA A 86 -11.54 -4.51 -5.23
C ALA A 86 -12.31 -4.87 -6.51
N GLY A 87 -12.58 -6.17 -6.73
CA GLY A 87 -13.12 -6.69 -7.97
C GLY A 87 -12.09 -6.65 -9.10
N VAL A 88 -10.80 -6.82 -8.76
CA VAL A 88 -9.67 -6.71 -9.70
C VAL A 88 -8.94 -8.06 -9.76
N SER A 89 -8.67 -8.54 -10.97
CA SER A 89 -7.85 -9.75 -11.16
C SER A 89 -6.37 -9.41 -10.91
N CYS A 90 -5.72 -10.21 -10.06
CA CYS A 90 -4.33 -9.99 -9.65
C CYS A 90 -3.48 -11.25 -9.82
N THR A 91 -2.17 -11.09 -9.98
CA THR A 91 -1.22 -12.17 -10.29
C THR A 91 -0.77 -12.99 -9.07
N GLY A 92 -1.12 -12.61 -7.84
CA GLY A 92 -0.51 -13.18 -6.63
C GLY A 92 0.81 -12.50 -6.20
N ASP A 93 1.30 -11.53 -6.97
CA ASP A 93 2.50 -10.77 -6.62
C ASP A 93 2.15 -9.60 -5.68
N VAL A 94 2.89 -9.48 -4.58
CA VAL A 94 2.65 -8.51 -3.49
C VAL A 94 3.92 -7.72 -3.20
N SER A 95 3.78 -6.39 -3.11
CA SER A 95 4.78 -5.50 -2.52
C SER A 95 4.17 -4.87 -1.27
N ALA A 96 4.91 -4.84 -0.16
CA ALA A 96 4.41 -4.26 1.08
C ALA A 96 5.54 -3.68 1.95
N SER A 97 5.31 -2.48 2.46
CA SER A 97 6.26 -1.74 3.30
C SER A 97 5.53 -1.03 4.44
N LEU A 98 6.23 -0.87 5.55
CA LEU A 98 5.86 0.05 6.62
C LEU A 98 6.31 1.46 6.22
N HIS A 99 5.40 2.42 6.28
CA HIS A 99 5.67 3.82 6.03
C HIS A 99 5.49 4.60 7.32
N ARG A 100 6.48 5.42 7.65
CA ARG A 100 6.50 6.28 8.83
C ARG A 100 6.79 7.72 8.40
N HIS A 101 5.79 8.58 8.57
CA HIS A 101 5.89 10.02 8.40
C HIS A 101 6.13 10.69 9.76
N ARG A 102 7.11 11.58 9.83
CA ARG A 102 7.39 12.35 11.06
C ARG A 102 6.35 13.47 11.24
N PRO A 103 6.16 13.95 12.49
CA PRO A 103 5.44 15.19 12.75
C PRO A 103 5.92 16.34 11.85
N GLY A 104 4.99 17.15 11.36
CA GLY A 104 5.25 18.27 10.46
C GLY A 104 5.59 17.87 9.03
N GLY A 105 5.48 16.58 8.67
CA GLY A 105 5.84 16.10 7.33
C GLY A 105 5.09 16.83 6.21
N ASN A 106 5.81 17.12 5.13
CA ASN A 106 5.31 17.74 3.92
C ASN A 106 4.26 16.86 3.23
N ALA A 107 3.32 17.50 2.54
CA ALA A 107 2.41 16.79 1.67
C ALA A 107 3.18 16.01 0.60
N GLY A 108 2.73 14.78 0.34
CA GLY A 108 3.23 14.00 -0.80
C GLY A 108 2.72 14.59 -2.11
N TRP A 109 3.45 14.35 -3.20
CA TRP A 109 2.95 14.70 -4.54
C TRP A 109 1.74 13.83 -4.89
N PRO A 110 0.69 14.39 -5.50
CA PRO A 110 -0.41 13.58 -6.03
C PRO A 110 0.10 12.64 -7.13
N HIS A 111 -0.22 11.35 -7.00
CA HIS A 111 0.12 10.29 -7.95
C HIS A 111 -1.01 9.27 -8.04
N ASN A 112 -0.94 8.33 -8.98
CA ASN A 112 -2.04 7.40 -9.26
C ASN A 112 -1.69 5.91 -9.00
N ASP A 113 -0.43 5.64 -8.63
CA ASP A 113 0.12 4.32 -8.38
C ASP A 113 0.04 3.31 -9.53
N LEU A 114 -0.23 3.75 -10.77
CA LEU A 114 -0.20 2.89 -11.96
C LEU A 114 1.25 2.69 -12.45
N ASN A 115 2.11 2.22 -11.55
CA ASN A 115 3.54 2.02 -11.77
C ASN A 115 3.86 0.54 -12.03
N PRO A 116 4.95 0.26 -12.78
CA PRO A 116 5.44 -1.09 -12.97
C PRO A 116 6.19 -1.60 -11.73
N GLY A 117 6.17 -2.91 -11.55
CA GLY A 117 6.91 -3.65 -10.53
C GLY A 117 7.43 -4.98 -11.09
N TRP A 118 8.65 -5.36 -10.72
CA TRP A 118 9.29 -6.57 -11.24
C TRP A 118 9.37 -7.68 -10.19
N PHE A 119 9.04 -8.90 -10.62
CA PHE A 119 9.04 -10.10 -9.77
C PHE A 119 9.76 -11.25 -10.45
N ALA A 120 10.40 -12.12 -9.66
CA ALA A 120 11.09 -13.29 -10.18
C ALA A 120 10.11 -14.32 -10.77
N GLY A 121 10.51 -15.00 -11.84
CA GLY A 121 9.82 -16.19 -12.36
C GLY A 121 8.37 -16.01 -12.84
N PRO A 122 7.66 -17.13 -13.10
CA PRO A 122 6.27 -17.12 -13.59
C PRO A 122 5.31 -16.65 -12.49
N ALA A 123 4.13 -16.15 -12.85
CA ALA A 123 3.13 -15.74 -11.85
C ALA A 123 2.85 -16.86 -10.81
N PRO A 124 2.69 -16.51 -9.52
CA PRO A 124 2.27 -17.47 -8.49
C PRO A 124 0.97 -18.20 -8.87
N ASN A 125 0.82 -19.43 -8.39
CA ASN A 125 -0.44 -20.17 -8.49
C ASN A 125 -1.48 -19.61 -7.49
N ASP A 126 -2.65 -20.24 -7.44
CA ASP A 126 -3.79 -19.87 -6.59
C ASP A 126 -3.58 -20.11 -5.08
N THR A 127 -2.49 -20.77 -4.69
CA THR A 127 -2.17 -21.08 -3.28
C THR A 127 -1.01 -20.26 -2.72
N GLU A 128 -0.28 -19.55 -3.58
CA GLU A 128 0.95 -18.87 -3.20
C GLU A 128 0.91 -17.37 -3.53
N THR A 129 1.82 -16.63 -2.90
CA THR A 129 2.14 -15.24 -3.25
C THR A 129 3.62 -15.13 -3.54
N ARG A 130 4.02 -14.13 -4.34
CA ARG A 130 5.42 -13.75 -4.50
C ARG A 130 5.66 -12.34 -4.03
N ARG A 131 6.72 -12.17 -3.25
CA ARG A 131 7.13 -10.89 -2.69
C ARG A 131 8.18 -10.22 -3.56
N GLU A 132 8.24 -8.90 -3.52
CA GLU A 132 9.32 -8.13 -4.12
C GLU A 132 10.71 -8.58 -3.62
N GLY A 133 11.74 -8.52 -4.48
CA GLY A 133 13.12 -8.89 -4.12
C GLY A 133 13.42 -10.38 -4.06
N THR A 134 12.41 -11.24 -4.29
CA THR A 134 12.63 -12.68 -4.46
C THR A 134 13.68 -12.91 -5.56
N ASP A 135 14.60 -13.84 -5.34
CA ASP A 135 15.72 -14.19 -6.23
C ASP A 135 16.62 -12.99 -6.63
N GLY A 136 16.63 -11.92 -5.81
CA GLY A 136 17.45 -10.74 -6.06
C GLY A 136 16.93 -9.82 -7.17
N VAL A 137 15.67 -9.97 -7.60
CA VAL A 137 15.04 -9.07 -8.58
C VAL A 137 14.71 -7.73 -7.93
N ASP A 138 15.33 -6.66 -8.42
CA ASP A 138 15.02 -5.29 -8.00
C ASP A 138 13.62 -4.90 -8.45
N TYR A 139 12.77 -4.55 -7.49
CA TYR A 139 11.34 -4.30 -7.73
C TYR A 139 11.06 -3.08 -8.61
N ARG A 140 11.98 -2.10 -8.69
CA ARG A 140 11.76 -0.86 -9.45
C ARG A 140 12.39 -0.89 -10.84
N THR A 141 13.44 -1.67 -11.04
CA THR A 141 14.26 -1.64 -12.25
C THR A 141 14.33 -2.98 -12.98
N GLY A 142 13.92 -4.07 -12.34
CA GLY A 142 14.05 -5.42 -12.88
C GLY A 142 15.50 -5.93 -13.01
N LYS A 143 16.48 -5.20 -12.46
CA LYS A 143 17.86 -5.66 -12.33
C LYS A 143 17.88 -6.94 -11.50
N ARG A 144 18.69 -7.92 -11.92
CA ARG A 144 18.70 -9.27 -11.33
C ARG A 144 20.01 -10.00 -11.64
N PRO A 145 20.32 -11.09 -10.92
CA PRO A 145 21.41 -12.00 -11.26
C PRO A 145 21.21 -12.68 -12.62
N ASP A 146 22.30 -13.15 -13.23
CA ASP A 146 22.26 -13.91 -14.48
C ASP A 146 21.45 -15.20 -14.31
N GLY A 147 20.64 -15.53 -15.32
CA GLY A 147 19.78 -16.72 -15.31
C GLY A 147 18.50 -16.60 -14.47
N VAL A 148 18.28 -15.46 -13.80
CA VAL A 148 17.00 -15.16 -13.12
C VAL A 148 16.09 -14.41 -14.07
N ASP A 149 14.83 -14.85 -14.21
CA ASP A 149 13.81 -14.11 -14.95
C ASP A 149 13.22 -13.00 -14.09
N ALA A 150 13.03 -11.79 -14.65
CA ALA A 150 12.25 -10.73 -14.03
C ALA A 150 11.06 -10.38 -14.91
N ARG A 151 9.88 -10.76 -14.42
CA ARG A 151 8.60 -10.45 -15.04
C ARG A 151 8.16 -9.05 -14.62
N GLU A 152 7.93 -8.21 -15.61
CA GLU A 152 7.31 -6.90 -15.41
C GLU A 152 5.80 -7.07 -15.19
N THR A 153 5.30 -6.46 -14.12
CA THR A 153 3.89 -6.38 -13.74
C THR A 153 3.52 -4.92 -13.51
N VAL A 154 2.24 -4.63 -13.35
CA VAL A 154 1.78 -3.28 -12.98
C VAL A 154 0.96 -3.36 -11.71
N ARG A 155 1.13 -2.39 -10.81
CA ARG A 155 0.29 -2.27 -9.61
C ARG A 155 -1.19 -2.24 -9.99
N ALA A 156 -1.98 -3.04 -9.30
CA ALA A 156 -3.38 -3.26 -9.56
C ALA A 156 -4.27 -2.65 -8.47
N VAL A 157 -3.92 -2.87 -7.20
CA VAL A 157 -4.67 -2.38 -6.05
C VAL A 157 -3.69 -1.82 -5.03
N ALA A 158 -3.91 -0.59 -4.59
CA ALA A 158 -3.18 0.02 -3.50
C ALA A 158 -3.99 -0.11 -2.20
N VAL A 159 -3.28 -0.37 -1.10
CA VAL A 159 -3.82 -0.50 0.24
C VAL A 159 -2.98 0.32 1.21
N LEU A 160 -3.64 1.18 1.99
CA LEU A 160 -3.04 1.84 3.14
C LEU A 160 -3.79 1.39 4.40
N PHE A 161 -3.13 0.60 5.25
CA PHE A 161 -3.64 0.15 6.55
C PHE A 161 -2.93 0.88 7.68
N TYR A 162 -3.65 1.64 8.49
CA TYR A 162 -3.08 2.49 9.55
C TYR A 162 -2.95 1.73 10.86
N LEU A 163 -1.78 1.81 11.48
CA LEU A 163 -1.42 1.10 12.70
C LEU A 163 -0.45 1.90 13.55
N ALA A 164 -0.51 1.73 14.87
CA ALA A 164 0.43 2.34 15.82
C ALA A 164 0.59 3.87 15.67
N ASN A 165 -0.47 4.56 15.27
CA ASN A 165 -0.57 6.02 15.33
C ASN A 165 -0.96 6.46 16.74
N PRO A 166 -0.54 7.64 17.22
CA PRO A 166 -1.22 8.30 18.33
C PRO A 166 -2.72 8.48 18.04
N PRO A 167 -3.57 8.66 19.07
CA PRO A 167 -4.95 9.06 18.86
C PRO A 167 -5.01 10.29 17.93
N TRP A 168 -5.90 10.22 16.95
CA TRP A 168 -6.06 11.25 15.93
C TRP A 168 -7.36 12.01 16.14
N GLU A 169 -7.29 13.33 16.08
CA GLU A 169 -8.44 14.22 16.08
C GLU A 169 -8.53 15.01 14.77
N PRO A 170 -9.73 15.50 14.39
CA PRO A 170 -9.84 16.50 13.34
C PRO A 170 -8.82 17.64 13.57
N GLU A 171 -8.20 18.11 12.49
CA GLU A 171 -7.12 19.13 12.51
C GLU A 171 -5.72 18.63 12.90
N ASP A 172 -5.54 17.36 13.28
CA ASP A 172 -4.21 16.79 13.45
C ASP A 172 -3.46 16.57 12.14
N GLY A 173 -4.15 16.60 10.99
CA GLY A 173 -3.55 16.38 9.68
C GLY A 173 -3.13 14.93 9.45
N GLY A 174 -2.26 14.69 8.47
CA GLY A 174 -1.71 13.36 8.18
C GLY A 174 -2.65 12.38 7.46
N GLU A 175 -3.78 12.87 6.97
CA GLU A 175 -4.75 12.10 6.20
C GLU A 175 -4.17 11.60 4.87
N THR A 176 -4.77 10.57 4.31
CA THR A 176 -4.62 10.28 2.88
C THR A 176 -5.63 11.11 2.10
N GLY A 177 -5.14 11.99 1.23
CA GLY A 177 -5.97 12.72 0.28
C GLY A 177 -6.31 11.86 -0.93
N LEU A 178 -7.59 11.81 -1.31
CA LEU A 178 -8.07 11.24 -2.57
C LEU A 178 -8.62 12.38 -3.42
N PHE A 179 -8.20 12.46 -4.67
CA PHE A 179 -8.44 13.61 -5.54
C PHE A 179 -9.11 13.20 -6.84
N ALA A 180 -9.96 14.07 -7.39
CA ALA A 180 -10.63 13.81 -8.68
C ALA A 180 -9.69 13.98 -9.89
N SER A 181 -8.55 14.65 -9.70
CA SER A 181 -7.53 14.89 -10.73
C SER A 181 -6.20 15.31 -10.10
N LEU A 182 -5.12 15.27 -10.87
CA LEU A 182 -3.82 15.83 -10.48
C LEU A 182 -3.94 17.30 -10.05
N ALA A 183 -4.66 18.12 -10.82
CA ALA A 183 -4.83 19.55 -10.50
C ALA A 183 -5.58 19.77 -9.17
N ALA A 184 -6.58 18.92 -8.88
CA ALA A 184 -7.26 18.95 -7.58
C ALA A 184 -6.30 18.58 -6.44
N GLY A 185 -5.49 17.53 -6.64
CA GLY A 185 -4.45 17.13 -5.69
C GLY A 185 -3.42 18.23 -5.41
N GLN A 186 -2.95 18.93 -6.45
CA GLN A 186 -1.99 20.03 -6.31
C GLN A 186 -2.53 21.20 -5.48
N ARG A 187 -3.85 21.41 -5.47
CA ARG A 187 -4.51 22.40 -4.61
C ARG A 187 -4.89 21.85 -3.24
N GLY A 188 -4.78 20.54 -3.03
CA GLY A 188 -5.29 19.88 -1.83
C GLY A 188 -6.82 19.74 -1.80
N ASP A 189 -7.49 19.84 -2.94
CA ASP A 189 -8.94 19.74 -3.06
C ASP A 189 -9.35 18.27 -3.22
N GLY A 190 -9.78 17.63 -2.14
CA GLY A 190 -10.15 16.21 -2.19
C GLY A 190 -10.78 15.67 -0.92
N LEU A 191 -11.15 14.39 -0.98
CA LEU A 191 -11.58 13.65 0.19
C LEU A 191 -10.37 13.39 1.09
N ARG A 192 -10.53 13.57 2.39
CA ARG A 192 -9.49 13.28 3.39
C ARG A 192 -9.89 12.04 4.17
N VAL A 193 -9.05 11.01 4.13
CA VAL A 193 -9.24 9.79 4.91
C VAL A 193 -8.33 9.82 6.14
N PRO A 194 -8.90 9.88 7.35
CA PRO A 194 -8.10 10.01 8.57
C PRO A 194 -7.27 8.73 8.84
N PRO A 195 -6.05 8.86 9.39
CA PRO A 195 -5.15 7.74 9.66
C PRO A 195 -5.51 7.00 10.96
N LEU A 196 -6.78 6.61 11.12
CA LEU A 196 -7.25 5.95 12.35
C LEU A 196 -6.66 4.55 12.46
N ASN A 197 -6.15 4.18 13.64
CA ASN A 197 -5.63 2.83 13.86
C ASN A 197 -6.66 1.74 13.57
N ASN A 198 -6.16 0.61 13.07
CA ASN A 198 -6.97 -0.54 12.66
C ASN A 198 -8.00 -0.18 11.56
N SER A 199 -7.68 0.81 10.73
CA SER A 199 -8.49 1.22 9.59
C SER A 199 -7.69 1.15 8.29
N MET A 200 -8.40 1.14 7.17
CA MET A 200 -7.80 0.98 5.85
C MET A 200 -8.54 1.80 4.81
N VAL A 201 -7.78 2.30 3.84
CA VAL A 201 -8.29 2.72 2.53
C VAL A 201 -7.63 1.89 1.45
N MET A 202 -8.41 1.48 0.45
CA MET A 202 -7.92 0.75 -0.71
C MET A 202 -8.64 1.18 -1.99
N PHE A 203 -7.96 1.06 -3.12
CA PHE A 203 -8.50 1.42 -4.43
C PHE A 203 -7.71 0.72 -5.54
N GLU A 204 -8.36 0.57 -6.70
CA GLU A 204 -7.67 0.13 -7.91
C GLU A 204 -6.70 1.23 -8.38
N CYS A 205 -5.47 0.84 -8.72
CA CYS A 205 -4.52 1.71 -9.38
C CYS A 205 -4.96 1.89 -10.83
N THR A 206 -5.33 3.10 -11.21
CA THR A 206 -5.78 3.48 -12.57
C THR A 206 -5.14 4.81 -12.96
N PRO A 207 -5.28 5.29 -14.20
CA PRO A 207 -4.82 6.63 -14.55
C PRO A 207 -5.51 7.76 -13.77
N PHE A 208 -6.61 7.45 -13.06
CA PHE A 208 -7.51 8.42 -12.43
C PHE A 208 -7.53 8.34 -10.89
N SER A 209 -6.86 7.36 -10.27
CA SER A 209 -6.83 7.16 -8.82
C SER A 209 -5.83 8.10 -8.12
N TRP A 210 -5.97 9.40 -8.33
CA TRP A 210 -5.07 10.43 -7.81
C TRP A 210 -5.15 10.53 -6.29
N HIS A 211 -4.05 10.29 -5.60
CA HIS A 211 -3.99 10.34 -4.15
C HIS A 211 -2.61 10.77 -3.65
N GLY A 212 -2.50 11.02 -2.35
CA GLY A 212 -1.23 11.35 -1.71
C GLY A 212 -1.38 11.62 -0.22
N TYR A 213 -0.27 11.59 0.49
CA TYR A 213 -0.21 12.03 1.88
C TYR A 213 -0.55 13.53 1.98
N ALA A 214 -1.54 13.88 2.81
CA ALA A 214 -2.04 15.26 2.91
C ALA A 214 -1.04 16.22 3.58
N GLY A 215 -0.04 15.70 4.29
CA GLY A 215 0.93 16.50 5.02
C GLY A 215 0.40 17.02 6.36
N SER A 216 1.19 17.91 6.96
CA SER A 216 0.83 18.71 8.15
C SER A 216 0.41 17.88 9.37
N SER A 217 0.84 16.62 9.44
CA SER A 217 0.53 15.76 10.58
C SER A 217 1.18 16.32 11.84
N ARG A 218 0.38 16.62 12.87
CA ARG A 218 0.85 17.00 14.21
C ARG A 218 1.63 15.88 14.87
N ASN A 219 1.22 14.65 14.59
CA ASN A 219 1.77 13.43 15.17
C ASN A 219 2.52 12.62 14.11
N GLU A 220 3.25 11.60 14.55
CA GLU A 220 3.75 10.58 13.64
C GLU A 220 2.58 9.85 12.96
N ARG A 221 2.74 9.57 11.66
CA ARG A 221 1.73 8.84 10.87
C ARG A 221 2.32 7.58 10.23
N ASN A 222 1.75 6.45 10.61
CA ASN A 222 2.22 5.10 10.37
C ASN A 222 1.18 4.30 9.58
N CYS A 223 1.63 3.62 8.52
CA CYS A 223 0.80 2.63 7.83
C CYS A 223 1.63 1.48 7.27
N VAL A 224 0.94 0.39 6.96
CA VAL A 224 1.34 -0.52 5.89
C VAL A 224 0.89 0.10 4.57
N ALA A 225 1.81 0.29 3.63
CA ALA A 225 1.51 0.55 2.23
C ALA A 225 1.75 -0.76 1.46
N MET A 226 0.72 -1.24 0.75
CA MET A 226 0.75 -2.52 0.07
C MET A 226 0.16 -2.40 -1.33
N TRP A 227 0.74 -3.12 -2.27
CA TRP A 227 0.24 -3.23 -3.64
C TRP A 227 0.08 -4.68 -4.07
N LEU A 228 -1.08 -5.00 -4.63
CA LEU A 228 -1.28 -6.18 -5.47
C LEU A 228 -0.93 -5.82 -6.91
N HIS A 229 -0.60 -6.80 -7.75
CA HIS A 229 -0.19 -6.57 -9.13
C HIS A 229 -1.04 -7.34 -10.13
N ARG A 230 -1.03 -6.89 -11.38
CA ARG A 230 -1.66 -7.51 -12.54
C ARG A 230 -0.68 -7.62 -13.71
N PRO A 231 -0.96 -8.45 -14.72
CA PRO A 231 -0.15 -8.48 -15.94
C PRO A 231 -0.09 -7.09 -16.58
N LYS A 232 1.08 -6.73 -17.12
CA LYS A 232 1.25 -5.45 -17.85
C LYS A 232 0.30 -5.36 -19.05
N GLN A 233 0.10 -6.47 -19.74
CA GLN A 233 -0.73 -6.53 -20.94
C GLN A 233 -2.18 -6.10 -20.67
N ASP A 234 -2.77 -6.53 -19.55
CA ASP A 234 -4.12 -6.13 -19.14
C ASP A 234 -4.24 -4.60 -18.98
N VAL A 235 -3.20 -3.95 -18.46
CA VAL A 235 -3.15 -2.48 -18.32
C VAL A 235 -3.03 -1.80 -19.68
N ILE A 236 -2.20 -2.34 -20.59
CA ILE A 236 -2.06 -1.82 -21.95
C ILE A 236 -3.40 -1.92 -22.69
N GLU A 237 -4.09 -3.04 -22.59
CA GLU A 237 -5.38 -3.25 -23.26
C GLU A 237 -6.49 -2.36 -22.69
N THR A 238 -6.47 -2.11 -21.39
CA THR A 238 -7.53 -1.33 -20.72
C THR A 238 -7.28 0.17 -20.79
N PHE A 239 -6.04 0.62 -20.59
CA PHE A 239 -5.70 2.03 -20.38
C PHE A 239 -4.64 2.56 -21.37
N GLY A 240 -4.05 1.71 -22.20
CA GLY A 240 -2.94 2.06 -23.08
C GLY A 240 -1.59 2.12 -22.35
N GLU A 241 -0.52 1.76 -23.05
CA GLU A 241 0.84 1.72 -22.48
C GLU A 241 1.30 3.08 -21.94
N ALA A 242 0.92 4.17 -22.61
CA ALA A 242 1.26 5.54 -22.21
C ALA A 242 0.68 5.94 -20.83
N SER A 243 -0.26 5.18 -20.29
CA SER A 243 -0.82 5.41 -18.96
C SER A 243 0.08 4.90 -17.82
N ILE A 244 1.02 3.99 -18.10
CA ILE A 244 1.92 3.42 -17.10
C ILE A 244 3.00 4.45 -16.76
N VAL A 245 3.12 4.82 -15.48
CA VAL A 245 4.09 5.81 -15.00
C VAL A 245 5.32 5.08 -14.48
N TYR A 246 6.48 5.28 -15.09
CA TYR A 246 7.75 4.76 -14.59
C TYR A 246 8.34 5.70 -13.53
N TRP A 247 9.21 5.16 -12.68
CA TRP A 247 9.81 5.80 -11.50
C TRP A 247 10.72 6.99 -11.81
#